data_AF-A0AAW7KDM9-F1
#
_entry.id   AF-A0AAW7KDM9-F1
#
_cell.length_a   1.000
_cell.length_b   1.000
_cell.length_c   1.000
_cell.angle_alpha   90.00
_cell.angle_beta   90.00
_cell.angle_gamma   90.00
#
_symmetry.space_group_name_H-M   'P 1'
#
loop_
_entity.id
_entity.type
_entity.pdbx_description
1 polymer ?
#
loop_
_entity_poly.entity_id
_entity_poly.type
_entity_poly.pdbx_seq_one_letter_code
_entity_poly.pdbx_strand_id
1 'polypeptide(L)'
;MLKKAIYVIIFVNLCTLFFSMKLDTHAEELDKNYQGNSSNDIVQPTGDKNVGYPQVCIRTNAKPQPLDFEELANKCDEVAAQFSTDEERARAVISYLNTIIGSGSLGHAWVIIFNSDKPNDYASYSFGAGIGYVSNHNPKVQGYYDLPDRPFIAQKAVKLPSNMDTNQIENNIIPKLIAESNEIGNIIGSKEDIVGNGTFTPLTTCTWFSGSLWNRIFGIKDQVQFTSIFPDSEVHAKRWGIPALSDIHEIANPGALSQFILQGI
;
A
#
# COMPACT_ATOMS: atom_id res chain seq x y z
N MET A 1 -42.26 26.52 -6.06
CA MET A 1 -40.87 26.30 -5.59
C MET A 1 -40.49 24.83 -5.42
N LEU A 2 -41.43 23.91 -5.15
CA LEU A 2 -41.13 22.47 -4.92
C LEU A 2 -40.56 21.69 -6.12
N LYS A 3 -40.92 22.06 -7.36
CA LYS A 3 -40.47 21.34 -8.57
C LYS A 3 -38.98 21.54 -8.89
N LYS A 4 -38.38 22.69 -8.58
CA LYS A 4 -36.94 22.94 -8.83
C LYS A 4 -36.03 22.14 -7.89
N ALA A 5 -36.47 21.88 -6.65
CA ALA A 5 -35.70 21.12 -5.67
C ALA A 5 -35.59 19.62 -6.03
N ILE A 6 -36.64 19.04 -6.62
CA ILE A 6 -36.65 17.62 -7.03
C ILE A 6 -35.71 17.37 -8.21
N TYR A 7 -35.63 18.28 -9.19
CA TYR A 7 -34.70 18.15 -10.31
C TYR A 7 -33.23 18.23 -9.86
N VAL A 8 -32.90 19.07 -8.87
CA VAL A 8 -31.53 19.17 -8.34
C VAL A 8 -31.12 17.88 -7.62
N ILE A 9 -32.01 17.28 -6.82
CA ILE A 9 -31.71 16.03 -6.09
C ILE A 9 -31.54 14.84 -7.05
N ILE A 10 -32.34 14.75 -8.11
CA ILE A 10 -32.22 13.68 -9.11
C ILE A 10 -30.94 13.86 -9.95
N PHE A 11 -30.58 15.09 -10.32
CA PHE A 11 -29.38 15.37 -11.13
C PHE A 11 -28.09 15.12 -10.34
N VAL A 12 -28.04 15.50 -9.05
CA VAL A 12 -26.89 15.23 -8.18
C VAL A 12 -26.70 13.72 -7.97
N ASN A 13 -27.79 12.95 -7.79
CA ASN A 13 -27.71 11.49 -7.65
C ASN A 13 -27.35 10.77 -8.96
N LEU A 14 -27.80 11.26 -10.11
CA LEU A 14 -27.36 10.69 -11.40
C LEU A 14 -25.88 10.97 -11.65
N CYS A 15 -25.40 12.19 -11.36
CA CYS A 15 -23.99 12.52 -11.52
C CYS A 15 -23.11 11.64 -10.63
N THR A 16 -23.45 11.41 -9.36
CA THR A 16 -22.68 10.50 -8.48
C THR A 16 -22.71 9.05 -8.93
N LEU A 17 -23.85 8.54 -9.43
CA LEU A 17 -23.96 7.17 -9.96
C LEU A 17 -23.15 6.96 -11.25
N PHE A 18 -23.22 7.90 -12.20
CA PHE A 18 -22.40 7.83 -13.42
C PHE A 18 -20.92 8.03 -13.12
N PHE A 19 -20.57 8.78 -12.06
CA PHE A 19 -19.19 8.96 -11.63
C PHE A 19 -18.62 7.69 -11.00
N SER A 20 -19.37 7.04 -10.11
CA SER A 20 -19.00 5.74 -9.53
C SER A 20 -18.75 4.69 -10.62
N MET A 21 -19.67 4.57 -11.59
CA MET A 21 -19.52 3.59 -12.69
C MET A 21 -18.31 3.85 -13.61
N LYS A 22 -17.92 5.12 -13.82
CA LYS A 22 -16.72 5.47 -14.60
C LYS A 22 -15.42 5.26 -13.82
N LEU A 23 -15.42 5.48 -12.51
CA LEU A 23 -14.27 5.20 -11.64
C LEU A 23 -14.00 3.70 -11.56
N ASP A 24 -15.05 2.88 -11.44
CA ASP A 24 -14.95 1.42 -11.33
C ASP A 24 -14.36 0.78 -12.61
N THR A 25 -14.79 1.23 -13.79
CA THR A 25 -14.37 0.63 -15.08
C THR A 25 -12.90 0.88 -15.45
N HIS A 26 -12.28 1.98 -14.98
CA HIS A 26 -10.85 2.24 -15.24
C HIS A 26 -9.92 1.63 -14.20
N ALA A 27 -10.35 1.49 -12.94
CA ALA A 27 -9.62 0.70 -11.96
C ALA A 27 -9.42 -0.73 -12.46
N GLU A 28 -10.44 -1.31 -13.11
CA GLU A 28 -10.40 -2.63 -13.75
C GLU A 28 -9.45 -2.73 -14.98
N GLU A 29 -9.14 -1.63 -15.67
CA GLU A 29 -8.23 -1.63 -16.84
C GLU A 29 -6.75 -1.57 -16.42
N LEU A 30 -6.41 -0.81 -15.37
CA LEU A 30 -5.09 -0.88 -14.73
C LEU A 30 -4.84 -2.27 -14.09
N ASP A 31 -5.90 -2.95 -13.65
CA ASP A 31 -5.87 -4.18 -12.85
C ASP A 31 -5.18 -5.38 -13.51
N LYS A 32 -5.29 -5.53 -14.84
CA LYS A 32 -4.84 -6.77 -15.51
C LYS A 32 -3.34 -6.86 -15.75
N ASN A 33 -2.58 -5.78 -15.59
CA ASN A 33 -1.19 -5.73 -16.01
C ASN A 33 -0.18 -5.94 -14.88
N TYR A 34 -0.52 -5.62 -13.62
CA TYR A 34 0.47 -5.51 -12.53
C TYR A 34 0.53 -6.69 -11.55
N GLN A 35 -0.55 -7.47 -11.37
CA GLN A 35 -0.47 -8.73 -10.60
C GLN A 35 0.15 -9.87 -11.42
N GLY A 36 0.84 -10.79 -10.75
CA GLY A 36 1.29 -12.04 -11.37
C GLY A 36 0.14 -12.93 -11.84
N ASN A 37 0.44 -13.74 -12.85
CA ASN A 37 -0.39 -14.88 -13.20
C ASN A 37 0.09 -16.10 -12.41
N SER A 38 -0.86 -16.93 -11.95
CA SER A 38 -0.67 -18.08 -11.05
C SER A 38 0.37 -19.12 -11.46
N SER A 39 0.92 -19.06 -12.67
CA SER A 39 1.89 -20.03 -13.19
C SER A 39 3.31 -19.85 -12.64
N ASN A 40 3.65 -18.67 -12.10
CA ASN A 40 4.98 -18.37 -11.56
C ASN A 40 4.98 -18.12 -10.05
N ASP A 41 3.85 -18.36 -9.38
CA ASP A 41 3.73 -18.09 -7.96
C ASP A 41 4.49 -19.14 -7.14
N ILE A 42 5.27 -18.66 -6.19
CA ILE A 42 6.06 -19.45 -5.25
C ILE A 42 5.26 -19.59 -3.95
N VAL A 43 5.26 -20.78 -3.39
CA VAL A 43 4.72 -21.07 -2.06
C VAL A 43 5.82 -21.64 -1.19
N GLN A 44 6.15 -20.95 -0.09
CA GLN A 44 7.18 -21.36 0.87
C GLN A 44 6.68 -21.17 2.31
N PRO A 45 5.94 -22.14 2.87
CA PRO A 45 5.20 -21.98 4.14
C PRO A 45 6.10 -21.92 5.38
N THR A 46 7.39 -22.19 5.24
CA THR A 46 8.38 -22.13 6.33
C THR A 46 9.57 -21.24 5.98
N GLY A 47 9.48 -20.42 4.92
CA GLY A 47 10.58 -19.54 4.50
C GLY A 47 11.67 -20.23 3.68
N ASP A 48 12.83 -19.59 3.53
CA ASP A 48 13.96 -20.12 2.76
C ASP A 48 14.89 -20.94 3.68
N LYS A 49 14.97 -22.24 3.44
CA LYS A 49 15.82 -23.16 4.21
C LYS A 49 17.31 -22.83 4.13
N ASN A 50 17.76 -22.12 3.10
CA ASN A 50 19.18 -21.79 2.90
C ASN A 50 19.64 -20.59 3.73
N VAL A 51 18.70 -19.75 4.20
CA VAL A 51 19.00 -18.59 5.05
C VAL A 51 19.21 -18.99 6.51
N GLY A 52 18.44 -19.97 7.00
CA GLY A 52 18.42 -20.41 8.40
C GLY A 52 17.59 -19.49 9.31
N TYR A 53 17.27 -19.94 10.52
CA TYR A 53 16.28 -19.31 11.40
C TYR A 53 16.89 -18.64 12.65
N PRO A 54 16.20 -17.65 13.26
CA PRO A 54 15.03 -16.94 12.73
C PRO A 54 15.37 -16.14 11.46
N GLN A 55 14.41 -16.06 10.53
CA GLN A 55 14.56 -15.30 9.28
C GLN A 55 13.39 -14.35 9.07
N VAL A 56 13.69 -13.23 8.42
CA VAL A 56 12.71 -12.25 7.95
C VAL A 56 12.61 -12.36 6.43
N CYS A 57 11.39 -12.49 5.95
CA CYS A 57 11.05 -12.51 4.53
C CYS A 57 10.18 -11.30 4.21
N ILE A 58 10.60 -10.47 3.26
CA ILE A 58 9.69 -9.54 2.57
C ILE A 58 9.23 -10.21 1.28
N ARG A 59 7.91 -10.22 1.07
CA ARG A 59 7.26 -10.88 -0.07
C ARG A 59 6.39 -9.89 -0.81
N THR A 60 6.26 -10.11 -2.11
CA THR A 60 5.26 -9.44 -2.94
C THR A 60 4.75 -10.35 -4.06
N ASN A 61 3.48 -10.17 -4.42
CA ASN A 61 2.85 -10.79 -5.59
C ASN A 61 2.69 -9.80 -6.77
N ALA A 62 3.36 -8.65 -6.73
CA ALA A 62 3.46 -7.77 -7.89
C ALA A 62 4.49 -8.30 -8.89
N LYS A 63 4.19 -8.14 -10.18
CA LYS A 63 5.19 -8.35 -11.24
C LYS A 63 6.35 -7.36 -11.07
N PRO A 64 7.57 -7.68 -11.53
CA PRO A 64 8.72 -6.78 -11.51
C PRO A 64 8.62 -5.69 -12.59
N GLN A 65 7.49 -4.99 -12.61
CA GLN A 65 7.18 -3.87 -13.50
C GLN A 65 6.62 -2.76 -12.62
N PRO A 66 7.43 -1.73 -12.31
CA PRO A 66 6.94 -0.56 -11.59
C PRO A 66 5.73 0.05 -12.29
N LEU A 67 4.73 0.46 -11.51
CA LEU A 67 3.65 1.33 -11.99
C LEU A 67 4.22 2.61 -12.60
N ASP A 68 3.67 3.02 -13.75
CA ASP A 68 3.90 4.33 -14.33
C ASP A 68 3.08 5.38 -13.55
N PHE A 69 3.77 6.16 -12.72
CA PHE A 69 3.13 7.21 -11.93
C PHE A 69 2.70 8.42 -12.78
N GLU A 70 3.24 8.62 -13.98
CA GLU A 70 2.80 9.71 -14.87
C GLU A 70 1.39 9.43 -15.41
N GLU A 71 1.12 8.19 -15.84
CA GLU A 71 -0.22 7.77 -16.28
C GLU A 71 -1.25 7.91 -15.13
N LEU A 72 -0.90 7.43 -13.94
CA LEU A 72 -1.77 7.55 -12.76
C LEU A 72 -2.01 9.03 -12.40
N ALA A 73 -0.98 9.86 -12.45
CA ALA A 73 -1.09 11.28 -12.12
C ALA A 73 -1.97 12.05 -13.12
N ASN A 74 -1.86 11.75 -14.41
CA ASN A 74 -2.73 12.30 -15.44
C ASN A 74 -4.21 11.96 -15.20
N LYS A 75 -4.50 10.75 -14.74
CA LYS A 75 -5.87 10.37 -14.35
C LYS A 75 -6.36 11.10 -13.11
N CYS A 76 -5.49 11.30 -12.12
CA CYS A 76 -5.82 12.13 -10.97
C CYS A 76 -6.08 13.59 -11.35
N ASP A 77 -5.34 14.13 -12.33
CA ASP A 77 -5.60 15.47 -12.90
C ASP A 77 -7.00 15.54 -13.54
N GLU A 78 -7.41 14.52 -14.30
CA GLU A 78 -8.77 14.42 -14.88
C GLU A 78 -9.86 14.36 -13.80
N VAL A 79 -9.61 13.65 -12.69
CA VAL A 79 -10.53 13.60 -11.53
C VAL A 79 -10.62 14.96 -10.86
N ALA A 80 -9.47 15.60 -10.60
CA ALA A 80 -9.39 16.90 -9.95
C ALA A 80 -10.06 18.01 -10.78
N ALA A 81 -9.92 18.00 -12.11
CA ALA A 81 -10.45 19.04 -13.00
C ALA A 81 -11.98 19.20 -12.94
N GLN A 82 -12.69 18.25 -12.32
CA GLN A 82 -14.15 18.26 -12.21
C GLN A 82 -14.66 19.06 -11.02
N PHE A 83 -13.77 19.48 -10.13
CA PHE A 83 -14.12 20.20 -8.92
C PHE A 83 -13.43 21.57 -8.89
N SER A 84 -14.12 22.55 -8.31
CA SER A 84 -13.67 23.94 -8.32
C SER A 84 -12.90 24.34 -7.06
N THR A 85 -13.07 23.60 -5.96
CA THR A 85 -12.41 23.89 -4.68
C THR A 85 -11.30 22.88 -4.39
N ASP A 86 -10.24 23.34 -3.70
CA ASP A 86 -9.09 22.49 -3.34
C ASP A 86 -9.52 21.30 -2.47
N GLU A 87 -10.45 21.50 -1.53
CA GLU A 87 -10.95 20.45 -0.65
C GLU A 87 -11.69 19.34 -1.43
N GLU A 88 -12.54 19.72 -2.39
CA GLU A 88 -13.25 18.75 -3.23
C GLU A 88 -12.30 17.99 -4.16
N ARG A 89 -11.32 18.70 -4.77
CA ARG A 89 -10.28 18.06 -5.59
C ARG A 89 -9.48 17.06 -4.78
N ALA A 90 -9.05 17.44 -3.57
CA ALA A 90 -8.26 16.59 -2.70
C ALA A 90 -9.02 15.33 -2.31
N ARG A 91 -10.28 15.49 -1.88
CA ARG A 91 -11.14 14.36 -1.50
C ARG A 91 -11.37 13.41 -2.68
N ALA A 92 -11.65 13.94 -3.87
CA ALA A 92 -11.89 13.13 -5.05
C ALA A 92 -10.64 12.35 -5.49
N VAL A 93 -9.48 13.01 -5.51
CA VAL A 93 -8.20 12.39 -5.88
C VAL A 93 -7.79 11.32 -4.87
N ILE A 94 -7.85 11.62 -3.56
CA ILE A 94 -7.52 10.64 -2.52
C ILE A 94 -8.45 9.43 -2.59
N SER A 95 -9.76 9.66 -2.80
CA SER A 95 -10.72 8.56 -2.96
C SER A 95 -10.38 7.69 -4.18
N TYR A 96 -10.05 8.31 -5.32
CA TYR A 96 -9.68 7.58 -6.53
C TYR A 96 -8.41 6.75 -6.35
N LEU A 97 -7.37 7.36 -5.78
CA LEU A 97 -6.11 6.68 -5.48
C LEU A 97 -6.33 5.53 -4.48
N ASN A 98 -7.12 5.73 -3.42
CA ASN A 98 -7.45 4.67 -2.47
C ASN A 98 -8.19 3.50 -3.13
N THR A 99 -9.07 3.75 -4.10
CA THR A 99 -9.72 2.67 -4.86
C THR A 99 -8.70 1.87 -5.65
N ILE A 100 -7.82 2.52 -6.41
CA ILE A 100 -6.83 1.82 -7.26
C ILE A 100 -5.83 1.07 -6.37
N ILE A 101 -5.19 1.77 -5.45
CA ILE A 101 -4.10 1.24 -4.63
C ILE A 101 -4.62 0.24 -3.59
N GLY A 102 -5.83 0.47 -3.06
CA GLY A 102 -6.47 -0.39 -2.06
C GLY A 102 -7.16 -1.63 -2.64
N SER A 103 -7.42 -1.68 -3.95
CA SER A 103 -8.03 -2.85 -4.62
C SER A 103 -7.16 -4.11 -4.57
N GLY A 104 -5.86 -3.95 -4.32
CA GLY A 104 -4.87 -5.02 -4.42
C GLY A 104 -4.37 -5.28 -5.84
N SER A 105 -4.98 -4.68 -6.86
CA SER A 105 -4.66 -4.82 -8.30
C SER A 105 -3.20 -4.52 -8.68
N LEU A 106 -2.55 -3.62 -7.94
CA LEU A 106 -1.14 -3.29 -8.15
C LEU A 106 -0.19 -4.32 -7.54
N GLY A 107 -0.73 -5.31 -6.83
CA GLY A 107 0.00 -6.25 -6.00
C GLY A 107 0.08 -5.78 -4.54
N HIS A 108 0.43 -6.73 -3.69
CA HIS A 108 0.52 -6.60 -2.25
C HIS A 108 1.96 -6.89 -1.80
N ALA A 109 2.35 -6.30 -0.68
CA ALA A 109 3.63 -6.58 -0.03
C ALA A 109 3.39 -6.82 1.46
N TRP A 110 4.12 -7.80 2.02
CA TRP A 110 4.03 -8.18 3.42
C TRP A 110 5.37 -8.69 3.94
N VAL A 111 5.52 -8.68 5.26
CA VAL A 111 6.70 -9.21 5.96
C VAL A 111 6.28 -10.40 6.81
N ILE A 112 7.06 -11.49 6.74
CA ILE A 112 6.90 -12.65 7.61
C ILE A 112 8.22 -12.91 8.32
N ILE A 113 8.17 -13.12 9.63
CA ILE A 113 9.28 -13.64 10.42
C ILE A 113 9.01 -15.11 10.69
N PHE A 114 9.85 -15.99 10.15
CA PHE A 114 9.82 -17.42 10.48
C PHE A 114 10.78 -17.68 11.64
N ASN A 115 10.25 -18.12 12.78
CA ASN A 115 11.08 -18.37 13.97
C ASN A 115 11.80 -19.73 13.88
N SER A 116 11.21 -20.70 13.18
CA SER A 116 11.79 -22.02 12.91
C SER A 116 11.30 -22.60 11.58
N ASP A 117 11.81 -23.78 11.23
CA ASP A 117 11.36 -24.57 10.07
C ASP A 117 10.03 -25.29 10.30
N LYS A 118 9.37 -25.05 11.43
CA LYS A 118 8.09 -25.68 11.78
C LYS A 118 6.93 -24.90 11.18
N PRO A 119 5.92 -25.60 10.62
CA PRO A 119 4.68 -24.97 10.20
C PRO A 119 4.05 -24.16 11.34
N ASN A 120 3.46 -23.02 11.00
CA ASN A 120 2.78 -22.11 11.91
C ASN A 120 3.64 -21.43 12.99
N ASP A 121 4.97 -21.56 12.95
CA ASP A 121 5.88 -20.83 13.83
C ASP A 121 6.40 -19.54 13.16
N TYR A 122 5.51 -18.55 13.06
CA TYR A 122 5.78 -17.29 12.37
C TYR A 122 5.05 -16.10 12.99
N ALA A 123 5.57 -14.90 12.71
CA ALA A 123 4.85 -13.65 12.83
C ALA A 123 4.65 -13.04 11.44
N SER A 124 3.48 -12.49 11.15
CA SER A 124 3.16 -11.86 9.87
C SER A 124 2.71 -10.43 10.08
N TYR A 125 3.13 -9.53 9.18
CA TYR A 125 2.89 -8.10 9.26
C TYR A 125 2.57 -7.53 7.88
N SER A 126 1.44 -6.84 7.79
CA SER A 126 1.04 -6.10 6.60
C SER A 126 0.17 -4.89 6.93
N PHE A 127 -0.29 -4.19 5.90
CA PHE A 127 -1.09 -2.98 6.02
C PHE A 127 -2.20 -3.01 4.96
N GLY A 128 -3.46 -2.90 5.36
CA GLY A 128 -4.61 -3.08 4.48
C GLY A 128 -5.48 -1.82 4.36
N ALA A 129 -6.05 -1.59 3.18
CA ALA A 129 -7.04 -0.54 2.97
C ALA A 129 -8.26 -0.76 3.89
N GLY A 130 -8.73 0.31 4.54
CA GLY A 130 -9.84 0.25 5.50
C GLY A 130 -9.55 -0.50 6.82
N ILE A 131 -8.36 -1.11 6.98
CA ILE A 131 -7.99 -1.91 8.17
C ILE A 131 -6.75 -1.37 8.88
N GLY A 132 -5.80 -0.77 8.15
CA GLY A 132 -4.50 -0.35 8.67
C GLY A 132 -3.60 -1.56 8.93
N TYR A 133 -2.85 -1.55 10.03
CA TYR A 133 -1.91 -2.57 10.44
C TYR A 133 -2.60 -3.91 10.71
N VAL A 134 -2.06 -4.95 10.07
CA VAL A 134 -2.54 -6.32 10.16
C VAL A 134 -1.42 -7.24 10.63
N SER A 135 -1.72 -8.09 11.61
CA SER A 135 -0.82 -9.13 12.09
C SER A 135 -1.55 -10.33 12.65
N ASN A 136 -0.95 -11.52 12.54
CA ASN A 136 -1.45 -12.74 13.19
C ASN A 136 -1.36 -12.68 14.73
N HIS A 137 -0.62 -11.72 15.31
CA HIS A 137 -0.59 -11.45 16.75
C HIS A 137 -1.58 -10.36 17.19
N ASN A 138 -2.27 -9.70 16.25
CA ASN A 138 -3.27 -8.68 16.57
C ASN A 138 -4.69 -9.30 16.57
N PRO A 139 -5.34 -9.47 17.73
CA PRO A 139 -6.66 -10.11 17.81
C PRO A 139 -7.77 -9.30 17.14
N LYS A 140 -7.57 -7.99 16.90
CA LYS A 140 -8.60 -7.12 16.29
C LYS A 140 -8.79 -7.33 14.79
N VAL A 141 -7.85 -8.02 14.14
CA VAL A 141 -7.77 -8.18 12.67
C VAL A 141 -7.65 -9.66 12.29
N GLN A 142 -8.22 -10.53 13.13
CA GLN A 142 -8.21 -11.98 12.91
C GLN A 142 -8.86 -12.32 11.55
N GLY A 143 -8.15 -13.09 10.73
CA GLY A 143 -8.60 -13.51 9.40
C GLY A 143 -8.17 -12.58 8.24
N TYR A 144 -7.54 -11.43 8.54
CA TYR A 144 -7.07 -10.49 7.51
C TYR A 144 -5.56 -10.55 7.25
N TYR A 145 -4.80 -11.29 8.07
CA TYR A 145 -3.34 -11.35 7.97
C TYR A 145 -2.84 -12.26 6.86
N ASP A 146 -1.67 -11.94 6.31
CA ASP A 146 -1.04 -12.72 5.26
C ASP A 146 -0.48 -14.03 5.82
N LEU A 147 -0.93 -15.14 5.25
CA LEU A 147 -0.52 -16.47 5.65
C LEU A 147 0.85 -16.85 5.07
N PRO A 148 1.61 -17.75 5.72
CA PRO A 148 2.88 -18.25 5.20
C PRO A 148 2.80 -18.95 3.86
N ASP A 149 1.67 -19.56 3.56
CA ASP A 149 1.39 -20.25 2.30
C ASP A 149 0.78 -19.33 1.24
N ARG A 150 0.60 -18.02 1.55
CA ARG A 150 0.18 -17.03 0.56
C ARG A 150 1.18 -17.03 -0.61
N PRO A 151 0.72 -17.25 -1.85
CA PRO A 151 1.59 -17.26 -3.01
C PRO A 151 2.22 -15.89 -3.26
N PHE A 152 3.48 -15.87 -3.69
CA PHE A 152 4.25 -14.67 -3.99
C PHE A 152 5.09 -14.84 -5.26
N ILE A 153 5.51 -13.73 -5.86
CA ILE A 153 6.37 -13.72 -7.06
C ILE A 153 7.82 -13.47 -6.67
N ALA A 154 8.03 -12.54 -5.74
CA ALA A 154 9.34 -12.12 -5.29
C ALA A 154 9.44 -12.25 -3.77
N GLN A 155 10.57 -12.78 -3.29
CA GLN A 155 10.92 -12.83 -1.88
C GLN A 155 12.40 -12.49 -1.69
N LYS A 156 12.68 -11.61 -0.72
CA LYS A 156 14.01 -11.49 -0.13
C LYS A 156 13.95 -12.03 1.30
N ALA A 157 14.84 -12.95 1.62
CA ALA A 157 14.93 -13.60 2.92
C ALA A 157 16.32 -13.38 3.53
N VAL A 158 16.39 -12.92 4.77
CA VAL A 158 17.64 -12.66 5.50
C VAL A 158 17.48 -13.12 6.95
N LYS A 159 18.56 -13.59 7.58
CA LYS A 159 18.53 -13.90 9.02
C LYS A 159 18.15 -12.68 9.82
N LEU A 160 17.26 -12.85 10.79
CA LEU A 160 16.95 -11.78 11.73
C LEU A 160 18.23 -11.40 12.51
N PRO A 161 18.56 -10.11 12.66
CA PRO A 161 19.73 -9.68 13.42
C PRO A 161 19.71 -10.26 14.84
N SER A 162 20.86 -10.70 15.35
CA SER A 162 20.95 -11.40 16.65
C SER A 162 20.55 -10.55 17.87
N ASN A 163 20.46 -9.24 17.70
CA ASN A 163 20.03 -8.27 18.71
C ASN A 163 18.56 -7.84 18.53
N MET A 164 17.81 -8.53 17.66
CA MET A 164 16.42 -8.26 17.34
C MET A 164 15.57 -9.52 17.49
N ASP A 165 14.38 -9.37 18.05
CA ASP A 165 13.33 -10.38 18.08
C ASP A 165 11.97 -9.77 17.70
N THR A 166 10.96 -10.63 17.57
CA THR A 166 9.58 -10.27 17.29
C THR A 166 9.03 -9.23 18.27
N ASN A 167 9.36 -9.35 19.57
CA ASN A 167 8.90 -8.41 20.59
C ASN A 167 9.49 -7.02 20.40
N GLN A 168 10.77 -6.93 20.04
CA GLN A 168 11.43 -5.64 19.77
C GLN A 168 10.84 -4.98 18.52
N ILE A 169 10.49 -5.75 17.50
CA ILE A 169 9.86 -5.23 16.29
C ILE A 169 8.46 -4.68 16.61
N GLU A 170 7.64 -5.47 17.31
CA GLU A 170 6.26 -5.12 17.67
C GLU A 170 6.14 -3.98 18.67
N ASN A 171 7.10 -3.84 19.60
CA ASN A 171 7.03 -2.81 20.63
C ASN A 171 7.79 -1.53 20.27
N ASN A 172 8.77 -1.58 19.35
CA ASN A 172 9.64 -0.42 19.08
C ASN A 172 9.61 0.09 17.63
N ILE A 173 9.30 -0.75 16.66
CA ILE A 173 9.32 -0.39 15.23
C ILE A 173 7.90 -0.16 14.72
N ILE A 174 7.04 -1.15 14.86
CA ILE A 174 5.65 -1.10 14.35
C ILE A 174 4.87 0.10 14.90
N PRO A 175 4.93 0.45 16.21
CA PRO A 175 4.18 1.59 16.73
C PRO A 175 4.62 2.93 16.12
N LYS A 176 5.89 3.05 15.73
CA LYS A 176 6.40 4.24 15.03
C LYS A 176 5.85 4.33 13.61
N LEU A 177 5.81 3.22 12.89
CA LEU A 177 5.18 3.17 11.55
C LEU A 177 3.69 3.49 11.61
N ILE A 178 2.99 3.00 12.64
CA ILE A 178 1.59 3.33 12.87
C ILE A 178 1.43 4.83 13.14
N ALA A 179 2.26 5.42 14.00
CA ALA A 179 2.22 6.86 14.28
C ALA A 179 2.50 7.70 13.02
N GLU A 180 3.52 7.34 12.24
CA GLU A 180 3.87 8.01 10.99
C GLU A 180 2.75 7.91 9.95
N SER A 181 2.11 6.75 9.82
CA SER A 181 1.00 6.61 8.87
C SER A 181 -0.20 7.48 9.24
N ASN A 182 -0.50 7.60 10.54
CA ASN A 182 -1.54 8.52 11.03
C ASN A 182 -1.17 9.99 10.78
N GLU A 183 0.09 10.36 11.00
CA GLU A 183 0.57 11.72 10.74
C GLU A 183 0.47 12.08 9.26
N ILE A 184 0.93 11.19 8.37
CA ILE A 184 0.80 11.36 6.92
C ILE A 184 -0.68 11.47 6.52
N GLY A 185 -1.54 10.59 7.04
CA GLY A 185 -2.99 10.65 6.79
C GLY A 185 -3.60 11.99 7.17
N ASN A 186 -3.26 12.52 8.35
CA ASN A 186 -3.70 13.84 8.80
C ASN A 186 -3.21 14.96 7.89
N ILE A 187 -1.94 14.91 7.47
CA ILE A 187 -1.29 15.92 6.62
C ILE A 187 -1.98 15.99 5.24
N ILE A 188 -2.30 14.85 4.63
CA ILE A 188 -2.94 14.82 3.31
C ILE A 188 -4.47 14.93 3.37
N GLY A 189 -5.06 15.04 4.57
CA GLY A 189 -6.50 15.15 4.74
C GLY A 189 -7.27 13.83 4.58
N SER A 190 -6.59 12.68 4.67
CA SER A 190 -7.23 11.37 4.69
C SER A 190 -7.70 11.06 6.12
N LYS A 191 -8.99 11.31 6.37
CA LYS A 191 -9.65 11.03 7.66
C LYS A 191 -10.42 9.72 7.60
N GLU A 192 -9.74 8.61 7.39
CA GLU A 192 -10.32 7.31 7.74
C GLU A 192 -9.97 7.03 9.20
N ASP A 193 -10.95 7.22 10.10
CA ASP A 193 -10.88 6.88 11.51
C ASP A 193 -10.82 5.36 11.69
N ILE A 194 -9.67 4.76 11.38
CA ILE A 194 -9.40 3.38 11.75
C ILE A 194 -8.83 3.40 13.17
N VAL A 195 -9.69 3.07 14.14
CA VAL A 195 -9.37 3.09 15.57
C VAL A 195 -8.12 2.24 15.88
N GLY A 196 -6.98 2.93 16.00
CA GLY A 196 -5.76 2.42 16.64
C GLY A 196 -4.83 1.54 15.81
N ASN A 197 -5.09 1.34 14.51
CA ASN A 197 -4.27 0.47 13.65
C ASN A 197 -3.49 1.21 12.55
N GLY A 198 -3.50 2.55 12.49
CA GLY A 198 -2.78 3.31 11.46
C GLY A 198 -3.67 3.68 10.26
N THR A 199 -3.28 4.72 9.51
CA THR A 199 -4.05 5.22 8.36
C THR A 199 -3.47 4.71 7.04
N PHE A 200 -4.26 3.93 6.30
CA PHE A 200 -3.95 3.56 4.91
C PHE A 200 -4.26 4.73 3.97
N THR A 201 -3.27 5.09 3.16
CA THR A 201 -3.38 6.18 2.18
C THR A 201 -2.59 5.83 0.92
N PRO A 202 -2.68 6.65 -0.13
CA PRO A 202 -1.82 6.48 -1.32
C PRO A 202 -0.32 6.56 -1.01
N LEU A 203 0.07 7.18 0.11
CA LEU A 203 1.46 7.28 0.56
C LEU A 203 1.86 6.19 1.56
N THR A 204 0.90 5.59 2.26
CA THR A 204 1.11 4.66 3.38
C THR A 204 0.49 3.30 3.08
N THR A 205 0.84 2.75 1.91
CA THR A 205 0.33 1.48 1.38
C THR A 205 0.94 0.26 2.10
N CYS A 206 0.48 -0.95 1.76
CA CYS A 206 1.14 -2.19 2.17
C CYS A 206 2.63 -2.22 1.81
N THR A 207 2.99 -1.72 0.62
CA THR A 207 4.38 -1.65 0.16
C THR A 207 5.19 -0.66 0.96
N TRP A 208 4.62 0.51 1.27
CA TRP A 208 5.27 1.49 2.14
C TRP A 208 5.55 0.88 3.52
N PHE A 209 4.56 0.23 4.11
CA PHE A 209 4.70 -0.36 5.43
C PHE A 209 5.74 -1.48 5.44
N SER A 210 5.67 -2.44 4.53
CA SER A 210 6.60 -3.57 4.47
C SER A 210 8.02 -3.15 4.14
N GLY A 211 8.20 -2.24 3.18
CA GLY A 211 9.52 -1.68 2.84
C GLY A 211 10.12 -0.87 3.99
N SER A 212 9.31 -0.04 4.65
CA SER A 212 9.76 0.74 5.81
C SER A 212 10.09 -0.13 7.02
N LEU A 213 9.28 -1.16 7.29
CA LEU A 213 9.53 -2.14 8.34
C LEU A 213 10.85 -2.88 8.10
N TRP A 214 11.05 -3.39 6.88
CA TRP A 214 12.29 -4.05 6.48
C TRP A 214 13.51 -3.14 6.68
N ASN A 215 13.44 -1.91 6.14
CA ASN A 215 14.55 -0.96 6.22
C ASN A 215 14.87 -0.53 7.66
N ARG A 216 13.89 -0.56 8.58
CA ARG A 216 14.13 -0.31 10.02
C ARG A 216 14.73 -1.50 10.75
N ILE A 217 14.42 -2.73 10.33
CA ILE A 217 15.01 -3.96 10.88
C ILE A 217 16.50 -4.04 10.51
N PHE A 218 16.83 -3.78 9.25
CA PHE A 218 18.18 -4.05 8.72
C PHE A 218 19.06 -2.81 8.52
N GLY A 219 18.49 -1.61 8.52
CA GLY A 219 19.21 -0.39 8.19
C GLY A 219 19.84 -0.44 6.79
N ILE A 220 21.00 0.19 6.62
CA ILE A 220 21.68 0.37 5.33
C ILE A 220 22.20 -0.97 4.74
N LYS A 221 22.45 -1.98 5.57
CA LYS A 221 23.15 -3.21 5.14
C LYS A 221 22.34 -4.06 4.16
N ASP A 222 21.03 -4.17 4.39
CA ASP A 222 20.14 -5.00 3.58
C ASP A 222 18.91 -4.21 3.12
N GLN A 223 19.06 -2.89 2.95
CA GLN A 223 17.96 -2.02 2.54
C GLN A 223 17.30 -2.54 1.25
N VAL A 224 15.97 -2.42 1.18
CA VAL A 224 15.20 -2.64 -0.06
C VAL A 224 14.83 -1.29 -0.68
N GLN A 225 14.93 -1.21 -2.01
CA GLN A 225 14.26 -0.18 -2.79
C GLN A 225 12.82 -0.63 -3.04
N PHE A 226 11.87 0.22 -2.68
CA PHE A 226 10.44 -0.09 -2.83
C PHE A 226 9.64 1.11 -3.34
N THR A 227 10.32 2.18 -3.74
CA THR A 227 9.70 3.41 -4.24
C THR A 227 9.98 3.60 -5.72
N SER A 228 9.14 4.39 -6.39
CA SER A 228 9.44 4.94 -7.71
C SER A 228 9.18 6.44 -7.70
N ILE A 229 9.82 7.12 -8.65
CA ILE A 229 9.71 8.57 -8.82
C ILE A 229 8.26 8.96 -9.05
N PHE A 230 7.80 9.98 -8.32
CA PHE A 230 6.56 10.67 -8.57
C PHE A 230 6.88 11.98 -9.32
N PRO A 231 6.77 12.00 -10.66
CA PRO A 231 7.15 13.17 -11.45
C PRO A 231 6.21 14.34 -11.16
N ASP A 232 6.72 15.56 -11.29
CA ASP A 232 5.95 16.81 -11.21
C ASP A 232 5.06 16.94 -9.96
N SER A 233 5.55 16.42 -8.82
CA SER A 233 4.84 16.39 -7.53
C SER A 233 4.28 17.76 -7.13
N GLU A 234 5.03 18.84 -7.33
CA GLU A 234 4.57 20.22 -7.08
C GLU A 234 3.37 20.64 -7.93
N VAL A 235 3.37 20.26 -9.21
CA VAL A 235 2.31 20.58 -10.17
C VAL A 235 1.04 19.84 -9.78
N HIS A 236 1.18 18.53 -9.53
CA HIS A 236 0.06 17.68 -9.12
C HIS A 236 -0.49 18.06 -7.76
N ALA A 237 0.36 18.37 -6.77
CA ALA A 237 -0.06 18.87 -5.45
C ALA A 237 -1.00 20.07 -5.56
N LYS A 238 -0.66 21.04 -6.42
CA LYS A 238 -1.51 22.21 -6.69
C LYS A 238 -2.80 21.84 -7.42
N ARG A 239 -2.70 21.03 -8.47
CA ARG A 239 -3.88 20.59 -9.26
C ARG A 239 -4.86 19.80 -8.41
N TRP A 240 -4.38 18.94 -7.53
CA TRP A 240 -5.20 18.07 -6.70
C TRP A 240 -5.70 18.76 -5.44
N GLY A 241 -5.19 19.96 -5.10
CA GLY A 241 -5.54 20.63 -3.86
C GLY A 241 -4.95 19.94 -2.63
N ILE A 242 -3.80 19.25 -2.79
CA ILE A 242 -3.10 18.53 -1.72
C ILE A 242 -1.68 19.11 -1.61
N PRO A 243 -1.50 20.30 -1.00
CA PRO A 243 -0.20 20.99 -0.96
C PRO A 243 0.93 20.14 -0.36
N ALA A 244 0.61 19.28 0.58
CA ALA A 244 1.56 18.38 1.23
C ALA A 244 2.27 17.40 0.28
N LEU A 245 1.73 17.17 -0.93
CA LEU A 245 2.39 16.32 -1.92
C LEU A 245 3.55 17.00 -2.66
N SER A 246 3.70 18.33 -2.53
CA SER A 246 4.72 19.07 -3.29
C SER A 246 6.14 18.57 -3.05
N ASP A 247 6.45 18.20 -1.80
CA ASP A 247 7.77 17.69 -1.38
C ASP A 247 7.91 16.16 -1.51
N ILE A 248 6.90 15.46 -2.02
CA ILE A 248 6.91 14.01 -2.17
C ILE A 248 7.39 13.65 -3.58
N HIS A 249 8.67 13.31 -3.73
CA HIS A 249 9.25 12.95 -5.04
C HIS A 249 9.27 11.45 -5.34
N GLU A 250 8.91 10.61 -4.37
CA GLU A 250 8.85 9.16 -4.54
C GLU A 250 7.68 8.56 -3.76
N ILE A 251 7.06 7.52 -4.31
CA ILE A 251 5.92 6.81 -3.71
C ILE A 251 6.22 5.31 -3.73
N ALA A 252 5.75 4.61 -2.69
CA ALA A 252 5.88 3.16 -2.60
C ALA A 252 5.19 2.45 -3.78
N ASN A 253 5.92 1.55 -4.42
CA ASN A 253 5.52 0.86 -5.64
C ASN A 253 5.87 -0.64 -5.52
N PRO A 254 4.87 -1.53 -5.43
CA PRO A 254 5.13 -2.96 -5.26
C PRO A 254 5.88 -3.58 -6.44
N GLY A 255 5.71 -3.03 -7.66
CA GLY A 255 6.45 -3.46 -8.84
C GLY A 255 7.94 -3.11 -8.76
N ALA A 256 8.28 -1.95 -8.18
CA ALA A 256 9.67 -1.58 -7.91
C ALA A 256 10.30 -2.48 -6.83
N LEU A 257 9.56 -2.81 -5.76
CA LEU A 257 10.01 -3.79 -4.77
C LEU A 257 10.26 -5.15 -5.42
N SER A 258 9.34 -5.64 -6.24
CA SER A 258 9.47 -6.91 -6.96
C SER A 258 10.69 -6.91 -7.89
N GLN A 259 10.90 -5.80 -8.61
CA GLN A 259 12.06 -5.59 -9.47
C GLN A 259 13.36 -5.62 -8.67
N PHE A 260 13.46 -4.87 -7.57
CA PHE A 260 14.62 -4.87 -6.67
C PHE A 260 14.97 -6.29 -6.21
N ILE A 261 13.97 -7.05 -5.73
CA ILE A 261 14.19 -8.39 -5.18
C ILE A 261 14.68 -9.36 -6.26
N LEU A 262 14.08 -9.34 -7.46
CA LEU A 262 14.38 -10.31 -8.51
C LEU A 262 15.62 -9.95 -9.34
N GLN A 263 15.92 -8.67 -9.49
CA GLN A 263 16.96 -8.17 -10.40
C GLN A 263 18.16 -7.55 -9.67
N GLY A 264 18.04 -7.26 -8.37
CA GLY A 264 19.13 -6.70 -7.56
C GLY A 264 19.53 -5.28 -7.95
N ILE A 265 18.61 -4.51 -8.52
CA ILE A 265 18.79 -3.13 -9.00
C ILE A 265 18.48 -2.16 -7.87
#